data_AF-A0A914VTJ5-F1
#
_entry.id   AF-A0A914VTJ5-F1
#
_cell.length_a   1.000
_cell.length_b   1.000
_cell.length_c   1.000
_cell.angle_alpha   90.00
_cell.angle_beta   90.00
_cell.angle_gamma   90.00
#
_symmetry.space_group_name_H-M   'P 1'
#
loop_
_entity.id
_entity.type
_entity.pdbx_description
1 polymer ?
#
loop_
_entity_poly.entity_id
_entity_poly.type
_entity_poly.pdbx_seq_one_letter_code
_entity_poly.pdbx_strand_id
1 'polypeptide(L)'
;MDVQFDPISSSVISAASIGTTWIVLSSVWNKRSLRPHSSAAFYANFLFAATVAYIWVAHRLSIPYVNVIPFLFDYVITGGKARHCLLLFWLICLSASVIFMIAAANQTQEITTVHRKFFHLTVSLIAVAGLQYDPQLTTLAVVLVACAFACIECIRSLQVQPFAGWLDGACIVFLDEQDSHSLILTPFYLLVGVFSPLFLSPAATASQVTLKHFAGVATVGVGDSMAAICGRRFGRTKWPGSRKSVEGSLALVVSQSIALLLAIHLLKKYELLTFGYFCYILLGAFVCAIVEGVCRSADNIILPFVGYWFLR
;
A
#
# COMPACT_ATOMS: atom_id res chain seq x y z
N MET A 1 22.86 13.03 -1.58
CA MET A 1 23.33 11.78 -0.95
C MET A 1 22.40 10.70 -1.45
N ASP A 2 22.92 9.76 -2.25
CA ASP A 2 22.15 8.60 -2.67
C ASP A 2 21.75 7.79 -1.43
N VAL A 3 20.46 7.47 -1.31
CA VAL A 3 19.96 6.69 -0.19
C VAL A 3 20.44 5.26 -0.39
N GLN A 4 21.47 4.88 0.35
CA GLN A 4 22.02 3.53 0.27
C GLN A 4 21.16 2.61 1.13
N PHE A 5 20.27 1.86 0.49
CA PHE A 5 19.65 0.71 1.15
C PHE A 5 20.73 -0.29 1.53
N ASP A 6 20.43 -1.05 2.58
CA ASP A 6 21.25 -2.18 2.94
C ASP A 6 21.25 -3.21 1.78
N PRO A 7 22.35 -3.94 1.60
CA PRO A 7 22.48 -4.91 0.51
C PRO A 7 21.37 -5.98 0.51
N ILE A 8 20.80 -6.31 1.67
CA ILE A 8 19.77 -7.33 1.86
C ILE A 8 18.45 -6.83 1.30
N SER A 9 17.95 -5.70 1.79
CA SER A 9 16.71 -5.11 1.31
C SER A 9 16.75 -4.83 -0.19
N SER A 10 17.81 -4.22 -0.69
CA SER A 10 17.95 -3.91 -2.12
C SER A 10 17.98 -5.16 -3.02
N SER A 11 18.65 -6.22 -2.58
CA SER A 11 18.72 -7.48 -3.33
C SER A 11 17.39 -8.21 -3.36
N VAL A 12 16.68 -8.26 -2.23
CA VAL A 12 15.37 -8.92 -2.14
C VAL A 12 14.31 -8.12 -2.91
N ILE A 13 14.27 -6.79 -2.77
CA ILE A 13 13.34 -5.91 -3.49
C ILE A 13 13.51 -6.07 -5.01
N SER A 14 14.75 -6.03 -5.50
CA SER A 14 15.02 -6.17 -6.94
C SER A 14 14.62 -7.56 -7.44
N ALA A 15 14.99 -8.62 -6.73
CA ALA A 15 14.64 -9.99 -7.08
C ALA A 15 13.12 -10.22 -7.14
N ALA A 16 12.40 -9.79 -6.10
CA ALA A 16 10.95 -9.93 -6.02
C ALA A 16 10.25 -9.12 -7.13
N SER A 17 10.66 -7.87 -7.34
CA SER A 17 10.04 -6.99 -8.33
C SER A 17 10.22 -7.52 -9.76
N ILE A 18 11.43 -7.98 -10.11
CA ILE A 18 11.72 -8.55 -11.44
C ILE A 18 10.94 -9.86 -11.62
N GLY A 19 10.97 -10.75 -10.63
CA GLY A 19 10.28 -12.04 -10.68
C GLY A 19 8.77 -11.89 -10.84
N THR A 20 8.14 -11.01 -10.05
CA THR A 20 6.69 -10.74 -10.16
C THR A 20 6.35 -10.07 -11.49
N THR A 21 7.17 -9.13 -11.97
CA THR A 21 6.96 -8.51 -13.29
C THR A 21 6.99 -9.55 -14.40
N TRP A 22 7.93 -10.50 -14.35
CA TRP A 22 7.98 -11.63 -15.28
C TRP A 22 6.71 -12.49 -15.23
N ILE A 23 6.24 -12.83 -14.03
CA ILE A 23 5.01 -13.62 -13.85
C ILE A 23 3.80 -12.89 -14.44
N VAL A 24 3.64 -11.60 -14.15
CA VAL A 24 2.53 -10.79 -14.66
C VAL A 24 2.58 -10.67 -16.18
N LEU A 25 3.75 -10.31 -16.75
CA LEU A 25 3.88 -10.12 -18.20
C LEU A 25 3.69 -11.42 -18.97
N SER A 26 4.27 -12.54 -18.50
CA SER A 26 4.07 -13.85 -19.11
C SER A 26 2.60 -14.30 -19.04
N SER A 27 1.91 -13.99 -17.94
CA SER A 27 0.49 -14.25 -17.77
C SER A 27 -0.37 -13.45 -18.76
N VAL A 28 -0.11 -12.14 -18.88
CA VAL A 28 -0.80 -11.25 -19.82
C VAL A 28 -0.55 -11.69 -21.27
N TRP A 29 0.69 -12.06 -21.60
CA TRP A 29 1.05 -12.56 -22.93
C TRP A 29 0.28 -13.83 -23.29
N ASN A 30 0.23 -14.81 -22.38
CA ASN A 30 -0.50 -16.06 -22.61
C ASN A 30 -1.99 -15.81 -22.83
N LYS A 31 -2.59 -14.89 -22.06
CA LYS A 31 -4.00 -14.50 -22.18
C LYS A 31 -4.31 -13.87 -23.54
N ARG A 32 -3.44 -12.98 -24.02
CA ARG A 32 -3.58 -12.34 -25.35
C ARG A 32 -3.36 -13.31 -26.50
N SER A 33 -2.48 -14.29 -26.32
CA SER A 33 -2.15 -15.27 -27.36
C SER A 33 -3.19 -16.39 -27.51
N LEU A 34 -4.32 -16.34 -26.78
CA LEU A 34 -5.36 -17.37 -26.72
C LEU A 34 -4.81 -18.77 -26.43
N ARG A 35 -3.63 -18.86 -25.81
CA ARG A 35 -3.06 -20.16 -25.42
C ARG A 35 -3.88 -20.68 -24.25
N PRO A 36 -4.22 -21.98 -24.21
CA PRO A 36 -4.90 -22.55 -23.07
C PRO A 36 -4.06 -22.28 -21.81
N HIS A 37 -4.65 -21.57 -20.84
CA HIS A 37 -4.00 -21.33 -19.56
C HIS A 37 -3.92 -22.65 -18.81
N SER A 38 -2.75 -23.29 -18.90
CA SER A 38 -2.44 -24.46 -18.08
C SER A 38 -1.94 -23.97 -16.73
N SER A 39 -2.58 -24.44 -15.65
CA SER A 39 -2.10 -24.20 -14.28
C SER A 39 -0.64 -24.64 -14.13
N ALA A 40 -0.24 -25.72 -14.80
CA ALA A 40 1.15 -26.20 -14.81
C ALA A 40 2.12 -25.19 -15.43
N ALA A 41 1.74 -24.49 -16.51
CA ALA A 41 2.57 -23.47 -17.12
C ALA A 41 2.75 -22.25 -16.20
N PHE A 42 1.69 -21.85 -15.48
CA PHE A 42 1.78 -20.78 -14.49
C PHE A 42 2.74 -21.17 -13.35
N TYR A 43 2.60 -22.38 -12.78
CA TYR A 43 3.49 -22.84 -11.71
C TYR A 43 4.94 -23.01 -12.17
N ALA A 44 5.17 -23.46 -13.40
CA ALA A 44 6.51 -23.54 -13.98
C ALA A 44 7.15 -22.13 -14.08
N ASN A 45 6.41 -21.14 -14.57
CA ASN A 45 6.89 -19.75 -14.63
C ASN A 45 7.12 -19.16 -13.24
N PHE A 46 6.23 -19.44 -12.29
CA PHE A 46 6.36 -19.00 -10.91
C PHE A 46 7.61 -19.60 -10.26
N LEU A 47 7.81 -20.92 -10.39
CA LEU A 47 8.98 -21.62 -9.85
C LEU A 47 10.27 -21.09 -10.49
N PHE A 48 10.28 -20.92 -11.81
CA PHE A 48 11.42 -20.33 -12.51
C PHE A 48 11.76 -18.94 -11.96
N ALA A 49 10.78 -18.04 -11.85
CA ALA A 49 10.98 -16.71 -11.31
C ALA A 49 11.48 -16.74 -9.85
N ALA A 50 10.92 -17.62 -9.01
CA ALA A 50 11.33 -17.80 -7.63
C ALA A 50 12.77 -18.34 -7.52
N THR A 51 13.16 -19.30 -8.34
CA THR A 51 14.53 -19.84 -8.39
C THR A 51 15.52 -18.78 -8.85
N VAL A 52 15.21 -18.01 -9.89
CA VAL A 52 16.06 -16.91 -10.36
C VAL A 52 16.20 -15.84 -9.27
N ALA A 53 15.10 -15.46 -8.61
CA ALA A 53 15.11 -14.52 -7.49
C ALA A 53 15.99 -15.03 -6.32
N TYR A 54 15.88 -16.31 -6.00
CA TYR A 54 16.70 -16.95 -4.95
C TYR A 54 18.21 -16.90 -5.27
N ILE A 55 18.57 -17.30 -6.49
CA ILE A 55 19.96 -17.26 -6.97
C ILE A 55 20.49 -15.83 -6.99
N TRP A 56 19.66 -14.88 -7.45
CA TRP A 56 20.00 -13.45 -7.46
C TRP A 56 20.33 -12.95 -6.07
N VAL A 57 19.48 -13.22 -5.07
CA VAL A 57 19.72 -12.81 -3.68
C VAL A 57 21.00 -13.44 -3.14
N ALA A 58 21.21 -14.74 -3.34
CA ALA A 58 22.43 -15.42 -2.90
C ALA A 58 23.70 -14.78 -3.48
N HIS A 59 23.70 -14.52 -4.79
CA HIS A 59 24.84 -13.92 -5.50
C HIS A 59 25.09 -12.47 -5.04
N ARG A 60 24.04 -11.66 -4.91
CA ARG A 60 24.17 -10.26 -4.47
C ARG A 60 24.68 -10.13 -3.04
N LEU A 61 24.33 -11.08 -2.18
CA LEU A 61 24.79 -11.12 -0.80
C LEU A 61 26.11 -11.86 -0.61
N SER A 62 26.63 -12.49 -1.67
CA SER A 62 27.85 -13.32 -1.62
C SER A 62 27.78 -14.40 -0.52
N ILE A 63 26.60 -14.99 -0.33
CA ILE A 63 26.36 -16.06 0.65
C ILE A 63 26.08 -17.41 -0.04
N PRO A 64 26.39 -18.55 0.61
CA PRO A 64 26.00 -19.85 0.10
C PRO A 64 24.48 -19.94 -0.07
N TYR A 65 24.05 -20.62 -1.15
CA TYR A 65 22.62 -20.80 -1.45
C TYR A 65 21.84 -21.35 -0.24
N VAL A 66 22.38 -22.31 0.49
CA VAL A 66 21.71 -22.92 1.67
C VAL A 66 21.43 -21.92 2.80
N ASN A 67 22.13 -20.79 2.84
CA ASN A 67 22.04 -19.80 3.90
C ASN A 67 21.08 -18.64 3.59
N VAL A 68 20.51 -18.56 2.37
CA VAL A 68 19.62 -17.44 2.01
C VAL A 68 18.42 -17.35 2.95
N ILE A 69 17.68 -18.46 3.15
CA ILE A 69 16.49 -18.44 4.01
C ILE A 69 16.84 -18.15 5.48
N PRO A 70 17.80 -18.86 6.12
CA PRO A 70 18.22 -18.52 7.48
C PRO A 70 18.66 -17.07 7.64
N PHE A 71 19.39 -16.53 6.65
CA PHE A 71 19.90 -15.17 6.70
C PHE A 71 18.78 -14.13 6.59
N LEU A 72 17.78 -14.35 5.73
CA LEU A 72 16.62 -13.47 5.64
C LEU A 72 15.75 -13.53 6.91
N PHE A 73 15.63 -14.70 7.51
CA PHE A 73 14.92 -14.87 8.79
C PHE A 73 15.65 -14.15 9.93
N ASP A 74 16.97 -14.31 10.00
CA ASP A 74 17.82 -13.61 10.95
C ASP A 74 17.68 -12.09 10.78
N TYR A 75 17.76 -11.58 9.55
CA TYR A 75 17.60 -10.15 9.25
C TYR A 75 16.32 -9.54 9.85
N VAL A 76 15.21 -10.28 9.83
CA VAL A 76 13.94 -9.81 10.41
C VAL A 76 13.96 -9.87 11.94
N ILE A 77 14.49 -10.95 12.52
CA ILE A 77 14.36 -11.27 13.95
C ILE A 77 15.48 -10.72 14.81
N THR A 78 16.70 -10.58 14.30
CA THR A 78 17.82 -10.01 15.06
C THR A 78 17.79 -8.47 15.12
N GLY A 79 16.67 -7.87 14.73
CA GLY A 79 16.43 -6.45 14.91
C GLY A 79 16.55 -5.99 16.36
N GLY A 80 16.89 -4.72 16.56
CA GLY A 80 16.83 -4.12 17.90
C GLY A 80 15.42 -4.15 18.50
N LYS A 81 15.30 -3.77 19.78
CA LYS A 81 14.01 -3.70 20.50
C LYS A 81 12.92 -2.93 19.74
N ALA A 82 13.29 -1.83 19.07
CA ALA A 82 12.36 -1.04 18.26
C ALA A 82 11.73 -1.84 17.11
N ARG A 83 12.52 -2.66 16.39
CA ARG A 83 12.03 -3.53 15.31
C ARG A 83 11.06 -4.58 15.85
N HIS A 84 11.36 -5.19 16.99
CA HIS A 84 10.46 -6.15 17.63
C HIS A 84 9.12 -5.53 18.02
N CYS A 85 9.14 -4.34 18.64
CA CYS A 85 7.93 -3.61 18.97
C CYS A 85 7.13 -3.24 17.72
N LEU A 86 7.81 -2.84 16.64
CA LEU A 86 7.19 -2.55 15.34
C LEU A 86 6.50 -3.79 14.77
N LEU A 87 7.18 -4.94 14.72
CA LEU A 87 6.63 -6.20 14.22
C LEU A 87 5.43 -6.68 15.04
N LEU A 88 5.50 -6.56 16.37
CA LEU A 88 4.37 -6.87 17.25
C LEU A 88 3.19 -5.93 16.98
N PHE A 89 3.44 -4.64 16.81
CA PHE A 89 2.40 -3.67 16.49
C PHE A 89 1.74 -3.98 15.13
N TRP A 90 2.54 -4.30 14.11
CA TRP A 90 2.01 -4.73 12.81
C TRP A 90 1.19 -6.01 12.94
N LEU A 91 1.64 -6.99 13.71
CA LEU A 91 0.89 -8.22 13.98
C LEU A 91 -0.47 -7.92 14.63
N ILE A 92 -0.52 -6.97 15.56
CA ILE A 92 -1.77 -6.52 16.19
C ILE A 92 -2.70 -5.87 15.14
N CYS A 93 -2.19 -4.98 14.28
CA CYS A 93 -2.99 -4.35 13.22
C CYS A 93 -3.54 -5.37 12.21
N LEU A 94 -2.73 -6.36 11.83
CA LEU A 94 -3.14 -7.44 10.94
C LEU A 94 -4.19 -8.33 11.60
N SER A 95 -3.96 -8.73 12.86
CA SER A 95 -4.91 -9.55 13.63
C SER A 95 -6.24 -8.82 13.81
N ALA A 96 -6.21 -7.52 14.12
CA ALA A 96 -7.41 -6.70 14.23
C ALA A 96 -8.18 -6.64 12.90
N SER A 97 -7.49 -6.56 11.76
CA SER A 97 -8.10 -6.57 10.42
C SER A 97 -8.79 -7.90 10.12
N VAL A 98 -8.14 -9.03 10.45
CA VAL A 98 -8.72 -10.37 10.28
C VAL A 98 -9.93 -10.57 11.19
N ILE A 99 -9.82 -10.24 12.49
CA ILE A 99 -10.92 -10.36 13.45
C ILE A 99 -12.09 -9.49 13.03
N PHE A 100 -11.84 -8.24 12.64
CA PHE A 100 -12.87 -7.33 12.15
C PHE A 100 -13.58 -7.89 10.92
N MET A 101 -12.84 -8.47 9.97
CA MET A 101 -13.43 -9.09 8.79
C MET A 101 -14.29 -10.32 9.11
N ILE A 102 -13.81 -11.20 10.00
CA ILE A 102 -14.59 -12.37 10.43
C ILE A 102 -15.88 -11.91 11.13
N ALA A 103 -15.78 -10.93 12.03
CA ALA A 103 -16.94 -10.37 12.72
C ALA A 103 -17.93 -9.71 11.75
N ALA A 104 -17.43 -8.95 10.78
CA ALA A 104 -18.23 -8.32 9.74
C ALA A 104 -18.94 -9.35 8.85
N ALA A 105 -18.24 -10.39 8.40
CA ALA A 105 -18.82 -11.46 7.59
C ALA A 105 -19.93 -12.23 8.31
N ASN A 106 -19.85 -12.34 9.64
CA ASN A 106 -20.89 -12.97 10.45
C ASN A 106 -22.14 -12.08 10.64
N GLN A 107 -22.02 -10.77 10.52
CA GLN A 107 -23.11 -9.81 10.74
C GLN A 107 -23.80 -9.37 9.44
N THR A 108 -23.02 -9.19 8.37
CA THR A 108 -23.49 -8.63 7.10
C THR A 108 -22.81 -9.33 5.94
N GLN A 109 -23.57 -9.66 4.88
CA GLN A 109 -23.03 -10.27 3.66
C GLN A 109 -22.31 -9.26 2.76
N GLU A 110 -22.51 -7.95 2.94
CA GLU A 110 -21.97 -6.90 2.05
C GLU A 110 -20.91 -6.01 2.72
N ILE A 111 -19.77 -5.81 2.05
CA ILE A 111 -18.74 -4.85 2.48
C ILE A 111 -19.22 -3.41 2.27
N THR A 112 -19.64 -2.80 3.36
CA THR A 112 -19.88 -1.35 3.42
C THR A 112 -18.59 -0.53 3.41
N THR A 113 -18.70 0.78 3.13
CA THR A 113 -17.59 1.74 3.22
C THR A 113 -16.90 1.76 4.58
N VAL A 114 -17.61 1.48 5.68
CA VAL A 114 -17.00 1.40 7.01
C VAL A 114 -15.93 0.32 7.06
N HIS A 115 -16.21 -0.85 6.47
CA HIS A 115 -15.24 -1.93 6.40
C HIS A 115 -14.01 -1.54 5.59
N ARG A 116 -14.20 -0.89 4.43
CA ARG A 116 -13.08 -0.38 3.61
C ARG A 116 -12.23 0.62 4.39
N LYS A 117 -12.85 1.55 5.13
CA LYS A 117 -12.12 2.56 5.91
C LYS A 117 -11.43 1.98 7.15
N PHE A 118 -11.87 0.84 7.67
CA PHE A 118 -11.11 0.10 8.68
C PHE A 118 -9.74 -0.34 8.15
N PHE A 119 -9.67 -0.86 6.91
CA PHE A 119 -8.40 -1.20 6.28
C PHE A 119 -7.52 0.03 6.00
N HIS A 120 -8.13 1.16 5.62
CA HIS A 120 -7.39 2.41 5.43
C HIS A 120 -6.76 2.86 6.75
N LEU A 121 -7.47 2.72 7.86
CA LEU A 121 -6.94 2.99 9.20
C LEU A 121 -5.79 2.04 9.55
N THR A 122 -5.95 0.72 9.43
CA THR A 122 -4.92 -0.23 9.85
C THR A 122 -3.65 -0.14 9.00
N VAL A 123 -3.78 0.03 7.68
CA VAL A 123 -2.60 0.24 6.81
C VAL A 123 -1.91 1.56 7.11
N SER A 124 -2.66 2.62 7.47
CA SER A 124 -2.09 3.90 7.86
C SER A 124 -1.31 3.80 9.17
N LEU A 125 -1.82 3.06 10.15
CA LEU A 125 -1.10 2.80 11.40
C LEU A 125 0.20 2.04 11.15
N ILE A 126 0.16 0.99 10.32
CA ILE A 126 1.35 0.24 9.88
C ILE A 126 2.35 1.18 9.21
N ALA A 127 1.90 2.04 8.29
CA ALA A 127 2.74 2.99 7.58
C ALA A 127 3.38 4.03 8.51
N VAL A 128 2.59 4.66 9.39
CA VAL A 128 3.10 5.65 10.36
C VAL A 128 4.16 5.03 11.27
N ALA A 129 3.89 3.85 11.84
CA ALA A 129 4.86 3.16 12.69
C ALA A 129 6.10 2.74 11.89
N GLY A 130 5.91 2.23 10.68
CA GLY A 130 7.01 1.83 9.80
C GLY A 130 7.94 2.98 9.44
N LEU A 131 7.38 4.11 9.02
CA LEU A 131 8.13 5.33 8.71
C LEU A 131 8.91 5.85 9.92
N GLN A 132 8.34 5.77 11.12
CA GLN A 132 8.96 6.29 12.34
C GLN A 132 10.09 5.41 12.87
N TYR A 133 9.98 4.09 12.73
CA TYR A 133 10.91 3.16 13.39
C TYR A 133 11.84 2.43 12.43
N ASP A 134 11.37 2.01 11.26
CA ASP A 134 12.16 1.21 10.31
C ASP A 134 11.65 1.35 8.86
N PRO A 135 11.91 2.49 8.19
CA PRO A 135 11.43 2.73 6.82
C PRO A 135 12.04 1.75 5.80
N GLN A 136 13.21 1.19 6.11
CA GLN A 136 13.88 0.20 5.27
C GLN A 136 13.15 -1.14 5.29
N LEU A 137 12.89 -1.70 6.49
CA LEU A 137 12.07 -2.89 6.64
C LEU A 137 10.66 -2.67 6.09
N THR A 138 10.12 -1.47 6.28
CA THR A 138 8.80 -1.08 5.72
C THR A 138 8.80 -1.15 4.19
N THR A 139 9.82 -0.59 3.54
CA THR A 139 9.96 -0.68 2.07
C THR A 139 10.01 -2.13 1.61
N LEU A 140 10.84 -2.95 2.26
CA LEU A 140 10.96 -4.37 1.96
C LEU A 140 9.62 -5.09 2.10
N ALA A 141 8.94 -4.92 3.24
CA ALA A 141 7.67 -5.57 3.54
C ALA A 141 6.58 -5.17 2.53
N VAL A 142 6.45 -3.90 2.20
CA VAL A 142 5.44 -3.42 1.25
C VAL A 142 5.67 -3.95 -0.15
N VAL A 143 6.92 -4.01 -0.62
CA VAL A 143 7.25 -4.61 -1.93
C VAL A 143 6.86 -6.09 -1.96
N LEU A 144 7.19 -6.85 -0.91
CA LEU A 144 6.86 -8.26 -0.83
C LEU A 144 5.34 -8.48 -0.78
N VAL A 145 4.59 -7.67 -0.03
CA VAL A 145 3.13 -7.73 0.02
C VAL A 145 2.52 -7.34 -1.33
N ALA A 146 3.05 -6.33 -2.02
CA ALA A 146 2.61 -5.97 -3.37
C ALA A 146 2.84 -7.12 -4.36
N CYS A 147 3.98 -7.79 -4.29
CA CYS A 147 4.28 -8.98 -5.09
C CYS A 147 3.30 -10.12 -4.79
N ALA A 148 2.97 -10.35 -3.51
CA ALA A 148 2.00 -11.35 -3.11
C ALA A 148 0.59 -11.02 -3.65
N PHE A 149 0.13 -9.77 -3.55
CA PHE A 149 -1.15 -9.33 -4.11
C PHE A 149 -1.22 -9.53 -5.62
N ALA A 150 -0.16 -9.19 -6.36
CA ALA A 150 -0.10 -9.41 -7.79
C ALA A 150 -0.15 -10.91 -8.16
N CYS A 151 0.57 -11.76 -7.43
CA CYS A 151 0.54 -13.21 -7.64
C CYS A 151 -0.82 -13.82 -7.31
N ILE A 152 -1.43 -13.43 -6.18
CA ILE A 152 -2.80 -13.85 -5.79
C ILE A 152 -3.80 -13.48 -6.88
N GLU A 153 -3.73 -12.24 -7.37
CA GLU A 153 -4.63 -11.76 -8.41
C GLU A 153 -4.39 -12.45 -9.76
N CYS A 154 -3.15 -12.81 -10.10
CA CYS A 154 -2.87 -13.64 -11.27
C CYS A 154 -3.49 -15.05 -11.13
N ILE A 155 -3.31 -15.71 -9.98
CA ILE A 155 -3.88 -17.05 -9.74
C ILE A 155 -5.41 -16.99 -9.87
N ARG A 156 -6.05 -15.99 -9.27
CA ARG A 156 -7.49 -15.78 -9.33
C ARG A 156 -7.98 -15.45 -10.74
N SER A 157 -7.47 -14.40 -11.35
CA SER A 157 -7.94 -13.87 -12.65
C SER A 157 -7.66 -14.81 -13.83
N LEU A 158 -6.67 -15.70 -13.71
CA LEU A 158 -6.34 -16.72 -14.71
C LEU A 158 -6.93 -18.11 -14.39
N GLN A 159 -7.70 -18.23 -13.29
CA GLN A 159 -8.33 -19.48 -12.87
C GLN A 159 -7.34 -20.63 -12.65
N VAL A 160 -6.17 -20.33 -12.05
CA VAL A 160 -5.13 -21.32 -11.74
C VAL A 160 -5.56 -22.23 -10.58
N GLN A 161 -5.66 -23.53 -10.86
CA GLN A 161 -6.08 -24.55 -9.90
C GLN A 161 -4.93 -24.98 -8.97
N PRO A 162 -5.20 -25.42 -7.73
CA PRO A 162 -6.52 -25.63 -7.12
C PRO A 162 -7.10 -24.39 -6.41
N PHE A 163 -6.35 -23.28 -6.34
CA PHE A 163 -6.67 -22.16 -5.44
C PHE A 163 -7.63 -21.13 -6.02
N ALA A 164 -7.82 -21.10 -7.34
CA ALA A 164 -8.62 -20.08 -8.01
C ALA A 164 -10.03 -19.90 -7.42
N GLY A 165 -10.78 -20.98 -7.19
CA GLY A 165 -12.15 -20.89 -6.69
C GLY A 165 -12.23 -20.32 -5.26
N TRP A 166 -11.30 -20.73 -4.39
CA TRP A 166 -11.22 -20.20 -3.03
C TRP A 166 -10.81 -18.73 -3.03
N LEU A 167 -9.81 -18.36 -3.83
CA LEU A 167 -9.37 -16.97 -3.98
C LEU A 167 -10.46 -16.08 -4.58
N ASP A 168 -11.23 -16.57 -5.54
CA ASP A 168 -12.31 -15.79 -6.13
C ASP A 168 -13.40 -15.48 -5.10
N GLY A 169 -13.84 -16.49 -4.35
CA GLY A 169 -14.78 -16.30 -3.24
C GLY A 169 -14.25 -15.40 -2.13
N ALA A 170 -12.96 -15.46 -1.81
CA ALA A 170 -12.35 -14.61 -0.80
C ALA A 170 -12.18 -13.15 -1.27
N CYS A 171 -11.81 -12.94 -2.54
CA CYS A 171 -11.53 -11.61 -3.09
C CYS A 171 -12.79 -10.86 -3.53
N ILE A 172 -13.82 -11.57 -4.02
CA ILE A 172 -15.01 -10.92 -4.58
C ILE A 172 -15.77 -10.06 -3.57
N VAL A 173 -15.69 -10.41 -2.28
CA VAL A 173 -16.31 -9.65 -1.19
C VAL A 173 -15.72 -8.23 -1.10
N PHE A 174 -14.46 -8.05 -1.56
CA PHE A 174 -13.76 -6.77 -1.58
C PHE A 174 -13.94 -5.96 -2.87
N LEU A 175 -14.77 -6.44 -3.82
CA LEU A 175 -15.02 -5.73 -5.07
C LEU A 175 -15.49 -4.29 -4.79
N ASP A 176 -14.87 -3.33 -5.48
CA ASP A 176 -15.19 -1.91 -5.40
C ASP A 176 -15.74 -1.38 -6.74
N GLU A 177 -16.32 -0.19 -6.76
CA GLU A 177 -16.90 0.43 -7.98
C GLU A 177 -15.86 0.63 -9.10
N GLN A 178 -14.57 0.67 -8.74
CA GLN A 178 -13.45 0.82 -9.67
C GLN A 178 -12.84 -0.52 -10.14
N ASP A 179 -13.28 -1.65 -9.57
CA ASP A 179 -12.83 -3.00 -9.93
C ASP A 179 -13.80 -3.67 -10.91
N SER A 180 -13.39 -4.81 -11.46
CA SER A 180 -14.26 -5.72 -12.20
C SER A 180 -14.15 -7.14 -11.66
N HIS A 181 -15.14 -7.99 -11.92
CA HIS A 181 -15.05 -9.42 -11.57
C HIS A 181 -13.79 -10.09 -12.14
N SER A 182 -13.34 -9.62 -13.32
CA SER A 182 -12.13 -10.11 -13.97
C SER A 182 -10.83 -9.59 -13.38
N LEU A 183 -10.86 -8.47 -12.64
CA LEU A 183 -9.67 -7.80 -12.13
C LEU A 183 -10.00 -6.97 -10.87
N ILE A 184 -9.46 -7.40 -9.71
CA ILE A 184 -9.69 -6.78 -8.40
C ILE A 184 -8.36 -6.18 -7.92
N LEU A 185 -8.23 -4.85 -8.01
CA LEU A 185 -6.97 -4.14 -7.71
C LEU A 185 -7.08 -3.13 -6.58
N THR A 186 -8.28 -2.82 -6.07
CA THR A 186 -8.44 -1.88 -4.95
C THR A 186 -7.52 -2.15 -3.75
N PRO A 187 -7.32 -3.41 -3.26
CA PRO A 187 -6.36 -3.67 -2.19
C PRO A 187 -4.90 -3.33 -2.57
N PHE A 188 -4.53 -3.57 -3.82
CA PHE A 188 -3.21 -3.21 -4.36
C PHE A 188 -3.06 -1.69 -4.48
N TYR A 189 -4.08 -0.97 -4.95
CA TYR A 189 -4.07 0.48 -5.04
C TYR A 189 -4.01 1.16 -3.67
N LEU A 190 -4.69 0.62 -2.65
CA LEU A 190 -4.58 1.11 -1.29
C LEU A 190 -3.14 1.00 -0.76
N LEU A 191 -2.51 -0.17 -0.94
CA LEU A 191 -1.13 -0.41 -0.52
C LEU A 191 -0.16 0.53 -1.24
N VAL A 192 -0.21 0.58 -2.58
CA VAL A 192 0.66 1.45 -3.37
C VAL A 192 0.38 2.92 -3.07
N GLY A 193 -0.88 3.32 -2.89
CA GLY A 193 -1.25 4.69 -2.54
C GLY A 193 -0.59 5.18 -1.27
N VAL A 194 -0.77 4.44 -0.18
CA VAL A 194 -0.26 4.82 1.14
C VAL A 194 1.28 4.85 1.18
N PHE A 195 1.94 3.91 0.49
CA PHE A 195 3.40 3.75 0.55
C PHE A 195 4.17 4.35 -0.63
N SER A 196 3.49 4.83 -1.68
CA SER A 196 4.15 5.43 -2.85
C SER A 196 5.17 6.53 -2.53
N PRO A 197 4.97 7.40 -1.51
CA PRO A 197 5.99 8.39 -1.15
C PRO A 197 7.34 7.79 -0.78
N LEU A 198 7.36 6.58 -0.20
CA LEU A 198 8.57 5.87 0.18
C LEU A 198 9.31 5.30 -1.05
N PHE A 199 8.60 5.04 -2.14
CA PHE A 199 9.22 4.64 -3.41
C PHE A 199 9.74 5.86 -4.19
N LEU A 200 9.04 6.99 -4.11
CA LEU A 200 9.42 8.25 -4.77
C LEU A 200 10.58 8.97 -4.06
N SER A 201 10.65 8.83 -2.74
CA SER A 201 11.75 9.28 -1.90
C SER A 201 12.13 8.14 -0.96
N PRO A 202 13.08 7.29 -1.34
CA PRO A 202 13.50 6.23 -0.46
C PRO A 202 14.14 6.76 0.83
N ALA A 203 13.96 6.02 1.93
CA ALA A 203 14.57 6.33 3.23
C ALA A 203 15.12 5.04 3.85
N ALA A 204 16.44 5.00 4.08
CA ALA A 204 17.10 3.87 4.73
C ALA A 204 16.98 3.94 6.25
N THR A 205 16.81 5.13 6.81
CA THR A 205 16.71 5.36 8.26
C THR A 205 15.58 6.34 8.60
N ALA A 206 15.06 6.26 9.82
CA ALA A 206 13.97 7.14 10.28
C ALA A 206 14.34 8.64 10.23
N SER A 207 15.61 9.00 10.36
CA SER A 207 16.06 10.40 10.29
C SER A 207 15.97 11.00 8.89
N GLN A 208 15.92 10.17 7.85
CA GLN A 208 15.73 10.60 6.45
C GLN A 208 14.25 10.80 6.10
N VAL A 209 13.35 10.31 6.95
CA VAL A 209 11.91 10.51 6.77
C VAL A 209 11.57 11.97 7.03
N THR A 210 10.84 12.53 6.08
CA THR A 210 10.37 13.92 6.03
C THR A 210 8.87 13.94 5.78
N LEU A 211 8.23 15.11 5.91
CA LEU A 211 6.78 15.24 5.85
C LEU A 211 6.15 14.65 4.57
N LYS A 212 6.83 14.78 3.42
CA LYS A 212 6.39 14.18 2.15
C LYS A 212 6.16 12.67 2.20
N HIS A 213 6.85 11.93 3.07
CA HIS A 213 6.65 10.48 3.21
C HIS A 213 5.28 10.14 3.82
N PHE A 214 4.67 11.09 4.54
CA PHE A 214 3.32 10.96 5.10
C PHE A 214 2.22 11.33 4.10
N ALA A 215 2.55 11.73 2.87
CA ALA A 215 1.56 12.15 1.87
C ALA A 215 0.50 11.06 1.60
N GLY A 216 0.91 9.80 1.47
CA GLY A 216 -0.01 8.69 1.23
C GLY A 216 -0.91 8.40 2.43
N VAL A 217 -0.37 8.45 3.65
CA VAL A 217 -1.16 8.35 4.89
C VAL A 217 -2.15 9.51 5.01
N ALA A 218 -1.70 10.75 4.77
CA ALA A 218 -2.52 11.93 4.96
C ALA A 218 -3.64 12.02 3.91
N THR A 219 -3.36 11.64 2.66
CA THR A 219 -4.33 11.71 1.56
C THR A 219 -5.27 10.51 1.52
N VAL A 220 -4.75 9.28 1.40
CA VAL A 220 -5.55 8.05 1.25
C VAL A 220 -6.01 7.54 2.60
N GLY A 221 -5.10 7.44 3.56
CA GLY A 221 -5.40 6.95 4.89
C GLY A 221 -6.45 7.79 5.62
N VAL A 222 -6.19 9.09 5.73
CA VAL A 222 -6.99 10.03 6.55
C VAL A 222 -7.95 10.86 5.70
N GLY A 223 -7.45 11.52 4.66
CA GLY A 223 -8.21 12.43 3.80
C GLY A 223 -9.42 11.77 3.15
N ASP A 224 -9.18 10.77 2.31
CA ASP A 224 -10.21 9.98 1.61
C ASP A 224 -11.18 9.29 2.60
N SER A 225 -10.67 8.73 3.70
CA SER A 225 -11.53 8.19 4.77
C SER A 225 -12.53 9.21 5.30
N MET A 226 -12.04 10.41 5.65
CA MET A 226 -12.90 11.47 6.18
C MET A 226 -13.82 12.06 5.10
N ALA A 227 -13.35 12.18 3.87
CA ALA A 227 -14.17 12.60 2.73
C ALA A 227 -15.38 11.68 2.52
N ALA A 228 -15.15 10.36 2.55
CA ALA A 228 -16.19 9.36 2.37
C ALA A 228 -17.17 9.32 3.56
N ILE A 229 -16.66 9.34 4.80
CA ILE A 229 -17.49 9.28 6.02
C ILE A 229 -18.35 10.55 6.14
N CYS A 230 -17.73 11.72 6.06
CA CYS A 230 -18.44 13.00 6.18
C CYS A 230 -19.30 13.27 4.94
N GLY A 231 -18.84 12.93 3.73
CA GLY A 231 -19.61 13.10 2.51
C GLY A 231 -20.86 12.20 2.46
N ARG A 232 -20.80 11.00 3.03
CA ARG A 232 -21.99 10.14 3.19
C ARG A 232 -22.96 10.68 4.23
N ARG A 233 -22.45 11.18 5.37
CA ARG A 233 -23.29 11.60 6.51
C ARG A 233 -23.87 13.00 6.36
N PHE A 234 -23.13 13.91 5.74
CA PHE A 234 -23.43 15.35 5.70
C PHE A 234 -23.43 15.94 4.29
N GLY A 235 -23.02 15.20 3.27
CA GLY A 235 -22.87 15.72 1.91
C GLY A 235 -24.20 16.06 1.24
N ARG A 236 -24.44 17.35 1.00
CA ARG A 236 -25.63 17.87 0.31
C ARG A 236 -25.27 18.42 -1.07
N THR A 237 -24.17 19.16 -1.16
CA THR A 237 -23.74 19.79 -2.41
C THR A 237 -22.78 18.87 -3.17
N LYS A 238 -23.22 18.33 -4.31
CA LYS A 238 -22.42 17.43 -5.15
C LYS A 238 -21.53 18.19 -6.13
N TRP A 239 -20.35 17.63 -6.39
CA TRP A 239 -19.50 18.08 -7.48
C TRP A 239 -20.19 17.82 -8.83
N PRO A 240 -20.07 18.72 -9.82
CA PRO A 240 -20.66 18.52 -11.14
C PRO A 240 -20.20 17.21 -11.78
N GLY A 241 -21.15 16.32 -12.10
CA GLY A 241 -20.84 15.04 -12.75
C GLY A 241 -20.11 14.02 -11.87
N SER A 242 -20.16 14.16 -10.55
CA SER A 242 -19.55 13.28 -9.55
C SER A 242 -20.52 12.97 -8.40
N ARG A 243 -20.34 11.81 -7.75
CA ARG A 243 -21.10 11.43 -6.54
C ARG A 243 -20.51 12.05 -5.26
N LYS A 244 -19.30 12.60 -5.35
CA LYS A 244 -18.57 13.22 -4.25
C LYS A 244 -19.18 14.58 -3.90
N SER A 245 -19.09 14.96 -2.63
CA SER A 245 -19.72 16.16 -2.08
C SER A 245 -18.69 17.20 -1.65
N VAL A 246 -19.03 18.49 -1.76
CA VAL A 246 -18.20 19.60 -1.31
C VAL A 246 -17.90 19.51 0.19
N GLU A 247 -18.87 19.07 1.00
CA GLU A 247 -18.68 18.85 2.44
C GLU A 247 -17.68 17.72 2.74
N GLY A 248 -17.64 16.71 1.87
CA GLY A 248 -16.63 15.65 1.91
C GLY A 248 -15.24 16.20 1.55
N SER A 249 -15.15 17.03 0.51
CA SER A 249 -13.92 17.73 0.15
C SER A 249 -13.43 18.65 1.29
N LEU A 250 -14.32 19.35 1.99
CA LEU A 250 -13.94 20.15 3.16
C LEU A 250 -13.41 19.27 4.29
N ALA A 251 -14.06 18.14 4.56
CA ALA A 251 -13.59 17.18 5.56
C ALA A 251 -12.19 16.63 5.22
N LEU A 252 -11.91 16.37 3.94
CA LEU A 252 -10.59 16.00 3.44
C LEU A 252 -9.54 17.07 3.76
N VAL A 253 -9.83 18.34 3.42
CA VAL A 253 -8.89 19.45 3.65
C VAL A 253 -8.52 19.55 5.12
N VAL A 254 -9.53 19.53 6.01
CA VAL A 254 -9.31 19.66 7.45
C VAL A 254 -8.55 18.45 8.00
N SER A 255 -8.98 17.23 7.68
CA SER A 255 -8.38 16.02 8.24
C SER A 255 -6.96 15.78 7.75
N GLN A 256 -6.69 16.02 6.46
CA GLN A 256 -5.35 15.91 5.87
C GLN A 256 -4.40 16.94 6.49
N SER A 257 -4.86 18.17 6.71
CA SER A 257 -4.05 19.21 7.36
C SER A 257 -3.71 18.83 8.79
N ILE A 258 -4.69 18.33 9.56
CA ILE A 258 -4.45 17.81 10.93
C ILE A 258 -3.45 16.65 10.90
N ALA A 259 -3.60 15.69 9.99
CA ALA A 259 -2.69 14.55 9.86
C ALA A 259 -1.24 15.00 9.59
N LEU A 260 -1.05 16.00 8.74
CA LEU A 260 0.27 16.55 8.44
C LEU A 260 0.86 17.34 9.62
N LEU A 261 0.04 18.09 10.37
CA LEU A 261 0.49 18.75 11.60
C LEU A 261 0.90 17.73 12.67
N LEU A 262 0.15 16.63 12.80
CA LEU A 262 0.53 15.51 13.67
C LEU A 262 1.82 14.84 13.19
N ALA A 263 2.00 14.66 11.88
CA ALA A 263 3.24 14.13 11.32
C ALA A 263 4.45 15.04 11.61
N ILE A 264 4.29 16.36 11.59
CA ILE A 264 5.34 17.32 12.02
C ILE A 264 5.72 17.07 13.48
N HIS A 265 4.73 16.90 14.36
CA HIS A 265 4.97 16.58 15.77
C HIS A 265 5.70 15.24 15.95
N LEU A 266 5.26 14.19 15.24
CA LEU A 266 5.90 12.87 15.27
C LEU A 266 7.36 12.93 14.81
N LEU A 267 7.64 13.68 13.74
CA LEU A 267 8.99 13.89 13.22
C LEU A 267 9.83 14.85 14.08
N LYS A 268 9.24 15.50 15.10
CA LYS A 268 9.87 16.56 15.91
C LYS A 268 10.40 17.73 15.07
N LYS A 269 9.73 18.04 13.95
CA LYS A 269 10.13 19.07 12.98
C LYS A 269 9.44 20.41 13.26
N TYR A 270 9.51 20.88 14.50
CA TYR A 270 8.78 22.05 14.97
C TYR A 270 9.14 23.35 14.24
N GLU A 271 10.31 23.42 13.59
CA GLU A 271 10.70 24.51 12.71
C GLU A 271 9.73 24.73 11.54
N LEU A 272 8.96 23.69 11.16
CA LEU A 272 7.95 23.76 10.12
C LEU A 272 6.62 24.37 10.59
N LEU A 273 6.41 24.59 11.90
CA LEU A 273 5.17 25.16 12.44
C LEU A 273 5.11 26.69 12.30
N THR A 274 5.32 27.18 11.08
CA THR A 274 5.15 28.60 10.73
C THR A 274 3.79 28.83 10.09
N PHE A 275 3.26 30.05 10.20
CA PHE A 275 2.00 30.41 9.54
C PHE A 275 2.07 30.19 8.02
N GLY A 276 3.18 30.54 7.38
CA GLY A 276 3.38 30.33 5.94
C GLY A 276 3.32 28.85 5.55
N TYR A 277 3.96 27.98 6.32
CA TYR A 277 3.93 26.53 6.04
C TYR A 277 2.56 25.91 6.33
N PHE A 278 1.82 26.41 7.33
CA PHE A 278 0.43 26.03 7.56
C PHE A 278 -0.47 26.38 6.36
N CYS A 279 -0.34 27.60 5.81
CA CYS A 279 -1.04 27.98 4.57
C CYS A 279 -0.65 27.09 3.39
N TYR A 280 0.61 26.68 3.29
CA TYR A 280 1.10 25.77 2.26
C TYR A 280 0.47 24.37 2.38
N ILE A 281 0.37 23.81 3.58
CA ILE A 281 -0.34 22.55 3.86
C ILE A 281 -1.82 22.65 3.44
N LEU A 282 -2.50 23.74 3.83
CA LEU A 282 -3.90 23.98 3.47
C LEU A 282 -4.08 24.05 1.95
N LEU A 283 -3.19 24.75 1.25
CA LEU A 283 -3.23 24.84 -0.21
C LEU A 283 -3.07 23.47 -0.87
N GLY A 284 -2.08 22.67 -0.43
CA GLY A 284 -1.88 21.31 -0.93
C GLY A 284 -3.10 20.41 -0.68
N ALA A 285 -3.68 20.46 0.52
CA ALA A 285 -4.87 19.70 0.86
C ALA A 285 -6.10 20.16 0.04
N PHE A 286 -6.23 21.46 -0.23
CA PHE A 286 -7.28 21.99 -1.10
C PHE A 286 -7.15 21.49 -2.55
N VAL A 287 -5.92 21.44 -3.09
CA VAL A 287 -5.67 20.86 -4.42
C VAL A 287 -6.02 19.37 -4.44
N CYS A 288 -5.62 18.60 -3.42
CA CYS A 288 -6.05 17.21 -3.28
C CYS A 288 -7.58 17.07 -3.25
N ALA A 289 -8.30 17.98 -2.59
CA ALA A 289 -9.76 17.96 -2.50
C ALA A 289 -10.45 18.25 -3.85
N ILE A 290 -9.87 19.12 -4.69
CA ILE A 290 -10.34 19.36 -6.06
C ILE A 290 -10.11 18.12 -6.91
N VAL A 291 -8.90 17.57 -6.87
CA VAL A 291 -8.55 16.35 -7.61
C VAL A 291 -9.49 15.22 -7.21
N GLU A 292 -9.73 15.04 -5.92
CA GLU A 292 -10.67 14.06 -5.37
C GLU A 292 -12.09 14.26 -5.93
N GLY A 293 -12.61 15.48 -5.90
CA GLY A 293 -13.97 15.80 -6.35
C GLY A 293 -14.21 15.52 -7.83
N VAL A 294 -13.18 15.73 -8.67
CA VAL A 294 -13.24 15.57 -10.14
C VAL A 294 -12.85 14.16 -10.59
N CYS A 295 -11.94 13.50 -9.86
CA CYS A 295 -11.44 12.18 -10.23
C CYS A 295 -12.50 11.09 -9.96
N ARG A 296 -12.75 10.26 -10.98
CA ARG A 296 -13.76 9.20 -10.95
C ARG A 296 -13.21 7.82 -10.55
N SER A 297 -11.91 7.59 -10.71
CA SER A 297 -11.26 6.32 -10.42
C SER A 297 -9.78 6.53 -10.10
N ALA A 298 -9.18 5.60 -9.35
CA ALA A 298 -7.76 5.62 -8.98
C ALA A 298 -7.32 6.86 -8.17
N ASP A 299 -8.23 7.45 -7.39
CA ASP A 299 -7.94 8.45 -6.37
C ASP A 299 -6.87 7.97 -5.39
N ASN A 300 -6.91 6.69 -5.01
CA ASN A 300 -5.89 6.05 -4.17
C ASN A 300 -4.47 6.08 -4.75
N ILE A 301 -4.29 6.33 -6.04
CA ILE A 301 -2.97 6.52 -6.65
C ILE A 301 -2.70 8.00 -6.89
N ILE A 302 -3.66 8.74 -7.45
CA ILE A 302 -3.41 10.12 -7.89
C ILE A 302 -3.19 11.06 -6.69
N LEU A 303 -4.00 10.95 -5.64
CA LEU A 303 -3.92 11.87 -4.50
C LEU A 303 -2.58 11.81 -3.76
N PRO A 304 -2.03 10.62 -3.41
CA PRO A 304 -0.70 10.52 -2.79
C PRO A 304 0.40 11.16 -3.62
N PHE A 305 0.37 11.00 -4.94
CA PHE A 305 1.36 11.62 -5.83
C PHE A 305 1.25 13.14 -5.80
N VAL A 306 0.04 13.69 -5.93
CA VAL A 306 -0.19 15.14 -5.81
C VAL A 306 0.29 15.65 -4.46
N GLY A 307 -0.14 15.00 -3.37
CA GLY A 307 0.26 15.37 -2.01
C GLY A 307 1.77 15.29 -1.79
N TYR A 308 2.44 14.27 -2.34
CA TYR A 308 3.89 14.11 -2.24
C TYR A 308 4.63 15.27 -2.92
N TRP A 309 4.24 15.63 -4.14
CA TRP A 309 4.89 16.73 -4.89
C TRP A 309 4.65 18.10 -4.25
N PHE A 310 3.50 18.30 -3.62
CA PHE A 310 3.22 19.49 -2.82
C PHE A 310 3.97 19.53 -1.48
N LEU A 311 4.58 18.45 -1.01
CA LEU A 311 5.29 18.42 0.27
C LEU A 311 6.81 18.29 0.10
N ARG A 312 7.30 18.23 -1.14
CA ARG A 312 8.71 18.09 -1.50
C ARG A 312 9.47 19.41 -1.35
#